data_AF-A0A934WQY4-F1
#
_entry.id   AF-A0A934WQY4-F1
#
_cell.length_a   1.000
_cell.length_b   1.000
_cell.length_c   1.000
_cell.angle_alpha   90.00
_cell.angle_beta   90.00
_cell.angle_gamma   90.00
#
_symmetry.space_group_name_H-M   'P 1'
#
loop_
_entity.id
_entity.type
_entity.pdbx_description
1 polymer ?
#
loop_
_entity_poly.entity_id
_entity_poly.type
_entity_poly.pdbx_seq_one_letter_code
_entity_poly.pdbx_strand_id
1 'polypeptide(L)'
;MRRERMFLDEENSDLIAYSLYQQGSSNRMERERMKRILSRAIRRELTDRQRDCITMYYLEGMKMKDIATALHLSKSTVTRHIQSATHKLQRIASYYQR
;
A
#
# COMPACT_ATOMS: atom_id res chain seq x y z
N MET A 1 -9.71 24.67 2.92
CA MET A 1 -8.56 23.88 2.47
C MET A 1 -9.06 22.63 1.76
N ARG A 2 -9.11 22.62 0.42
CA ARG A 2 -9.32 21.38 -0.34
C ARG A 2 -8.03 20.58 -0.21
N ARG A 3 -8.02 19.51 0.60
CA ARG A 3 -7.01 18.46 0.45
C ARG A 3 -7.25 17.88 -0.94
N GLU A 4 -6.46 18.32 -1.91
CA GLU A 4 -6.30 17.59 -3.16
C GLU A 4 -6.09 16.14 -2.77
N ARG A 5 -7.02 15.27 -3.16
CA ARG A 5 -6.79 13.83 -3.09
C ARG A 5 -5.45 13.64 -3.78
N MET A 6 -4.40 13.32 -3.02
CA MET A 6 -3.16 12.79 -3.57
C MET A 6 -3.60 11.54 -4.33
N PHE A 7 -3.85 11.71 -5.61
CA PHE A 7 -4.10 10.62 -6.52
C PHE A 7 -2.90 9.70 -6.36
N LEU A 8 -3.12 8.40 -6.20
CA LEU A 8 -2.04 7.43 -6.30
C LEU A 8 -1.47 7.51 -7.72
N ASP A 9 -0.50 8.40 -7.88
CA ASP A 9 0.43 8.45 -8.98
C ASP A 9 1.40 7.26 -8.88
N GLU A 10 2.19 7.10 -9.94
CA GLU A 10 3.17 6.02 -10.05
C GLU A 10 4.20 6.06 -8.92
N GLU A 11 4.52 7.27 -8.44
CA GLU A 11 5.45 7.54 -7.35
C GLU A 11 4.95 7.04 -5.99
N ASN A 12 3.70 7.31 -5.63
CA ASN A 12 3.11 6.88 -4.37
C ASN A 12 2.98 5.35 -4.26
N SER A 13 2.66 4.69 -5.37
CA SER A 13 2.54 3.23 -5.42
C SER A 13 3.88 2.53 -5.23
N ASP A 14 4.97 3.13 -5.72
CA ASP A 14 6.33 2.61 -5.60
C ASP A 14 6.90 2.72 -4.18
N LEU A 15 6.52 3.77 -3.43
CA LEU A 15 6.94 3.96 -2.04
C LEU A 15 6.29 2.93 -1.08
N ILE A 16 5.03 2.57 -1.33
CA ILE A 16 4.35 1.49 -0.56
C ILE A 16 4.98 0.14 -0.89
N ALA A 17 5.28 -0.12 -2.17
CA ALA A 17 6.01 -1.32 -2.57
C ALA A 17 7.40 -1.40 -1.93
N TYR A 18 8.09 -0.26 -1.79
CA TYR A 18 9.40 -0.16 -1.16
C TYR A 18 9.37 -0.48 0.34
N SER A 19 8.38 0.02 1.08
CA SER A 19 8.25 -0.24 2.51
C SER A 19 7.91 -1.71 2.82
N LEU A 20 7.12 -2.36 1.95
CA LEU A 20 6.73 -3.77 2.09
C LEU A 20 7.84 -4.76 1.72
N TYR A 21 8.82 -4.37 0.90
CA TYR A 21 9.79 -5.30 0.29
C TYR A 21 11.26 -5.11 0.74
N GLN A 22 11.50 -4.44 1.87
CA GLN A 22 12.86 -4.14 2.38
C GLN A 22 13.73 -5.36 2.74
N GLN A 23 13.23 -6.61 2.73
CA GLN A 23 13.98 -7.78 3.21
C GLN A 23 14.42 -8.81 2.16
N GLY A 24 14.32 -8.53 0.86
CA GLY A 24 14.33 -9.59 -0.16
C GLY A 24 15.65 -9.92 -0.88
N SER A 25 16.29 -8.96 -1.56
CA SER A 25 17.33 -9.33 -2.54
C SER A 25 18.34 -8.23 -2.82
N SER A 26 19.61 -8.64 -2.98
CA SER A 26 20.75 -7.79 -3.36
C SER A 26 20.71 -7.37 -4.85
N ASN A 27 19.77 -7.91 -5.63
CA ASN A 27 19.67 -7.65 -7.06
C ASN A 27 18.73 -6.46 -7.35
N ARG A 28 19.33 -5.34 -7.79
CA ARG A 28 18.61 -4.12 -8.18
C ARG A 28 17.53 -4.39 -9.23
N MET A 29 17.76 -5.27 -10.21
CA MET A 29 16.78 -5.55 -11.26
C MET A 29 15.53 -6.26 -10.73
N GLU A 30 15.72 -7.19 -9.81
CA GLU A 30 14.62 -7.93 -9.18
C GLU A 30 13.77 -7.01 -8.30
N ARG A 31 14.42 -6.10 -7.56
CA ARG A 31 13.74 -5.06 -6.78
C ARG A 31 12.89 -4.14 -7.66
N GLU A 32 13.44 -3.65 -8.77
CA GLU A 32 12.69 -2.80 -9.71
C GLU A 32 11.55 -3.56 -10.42
N ARG A 33 11.73 -4.86 -10.68
CA ARG A 33 10.64 -5.72 -11.18
C ARG A 33 9.53 -5.85 -10.14
N MET A 34 9.87 -6.15 -8.90
CA MET A 34 8.90 -6.34 -7.82
C MET A 34 8.13 -5.04 -7.50
N LYS A 35 8.81 -3.89 -7.49
CA LYS A 35 8.17 -2.57 -7.35
C LYS A 35 7.06 -2.38 -8.37
N ARG A 36 7.36 -2.58 -9.66
CA ARG A 36 6.37 -2.44 -10.75
C ARG A 36 5.18 -3.38 -10.58
N ILE A 37 5.43 -4.62 -10.15
CA ILE A 37 4.37 -5.59 -9.87
C ILE A 37 3.45 -5.11 -8.73
N LEU A 38 4.05 -4.71 -7.61
CA LEU A 38 3.31 -4.24 -6.44
C LEU A 38 2.57 -2.93 -6.70
N SER A 39 3.19 -1.99 -7.41
CA SER A 39 2.57 -0.74 -7.84
C SER A 39 1.34 -0.99 -8.71
N ARG A 40 1.42 -1.93 -9.65
CA ARG A 40 0.27 -2.37 -10.45
C ARG A 40 -0.80 -3.06 -9.60
N ALA A 41 -0.39 -3.89 -8.64
CA ALA A 41 -1.30 -4.58 -7.73
C ALA A 41 -2.07 -3.60 -6.83
N ILE A 42 -1.41 -2.60 -6.27
CA ILE A 42 -2.05 -1.52 -5.49
C ILE A 42 -3.11 -0.82 -6.34
N ARG A 43 -2.81 -0.54 -7.61
CA ARG A 43 -3.73 0.16 -8.51
C ARG A 43 -4.91 -0.68 -9.00
N ARG A 44 -4.75 -2.00 -9.15
CA ARG A 44 -5.77 -2.86 -9.79
C ARG A 44 -6.48 -3.82 -8.84
N GLU A 45 -5.83 -4.26 -7.77
CA GLU A 45 -6.30 -5.37 -6.91
C GLU A 45 -6.84 -4.90 -5.56
N LEU A 46 -6.47 -3.69 -5.13
CA LEU A 46 -6.99 -3.06 -3.92
C LEU A 46 -8.23 -2.24 -4.21
N THR A 47 -9.24 -2.39 -3.34
CA THR A 47 -10.41 -1.51 -3.34
C THR A 47 -9.99 -0.09 -2.92
N ASP A 48 -10.81 0.91 -3.24
CA ASP A 48 -10.52 2.31 -2.91
C ASP A 48 -10.24 2.49 -1.42
N ARG A 49 -11.06 1.90 -0.54
CA ARG A 49 -10.85 1.98 0.92
C ARG A 49 -9.58 1.25 1.39
N GLN A 50 -9.21 0.15 0.75
CA GLN A 50 -7.95 -0.54 1.05
C GLN A 50 -6.76 0.33 0.67
N ARG A 51 -6.85 0.98 -0.48
CA ARG A 51 -5.83 1.87 -1.04
C ARG A 51 -5.66 3.13 -0.20
N ASP A 52 -6.76 3.80 0.16
CA ASP A 52 -6.74 4.97 1.04
C ASP A 52 -6.06 4.64 2.37
N CYS A 53 -6.47 3.54 3.01
CA CYS A 53 -5.90 3.12 4.30
C CYS A 53 -4.40 2.80 4.20
N ILE A 54 -3.98 2.07 3.17
CA ILE A 54 -2.56 1.71 2.98
C ILE A 54 -1.72 2.94 2.63
N THR A 55 -2.26 3.86 1.84
CA THR A 55 -1.58 5.11 1.45
C THR A 55 -1.35 6.00 2.67
N MET A 56 -2.41 6.27 3.44
CA MET A 56 -2.29 7.07 4.67
C MET A 56 -1.35 6.43 5.71
N TYR A 57 -1.35 5.11 5.82
CA TYR A 57 -0.51 4.42 6.79
C TYR A 57 0.97 4.37 6.39
N TYR A 58 1.28 3.96 5.16
CA TYR A 58 2.65 3.72 4.72
C TYR A 58 3.33 4.94 4.09
N LEU A 59 2.57 5.85 3.45
CA LEU A 59 3.14 7.06 2.83
C LEU A 59 3.04 8.27 3.72
N GLU A 60 1.86 8.51 4.29
CA GLU A 60 1.62 9.67 5.14
C GLU A 60 2.06 9.43 6.60
N GLY A 61 2.48 8.20 6.94
CA GLY A 61 2.94 7.84 8.29
C GLY A 61 1.87 7.99 9.38
N MET A 62 0.59 8.05 8.99
CA MET A 62 -0.51 8.29 9.92
C MET A 62 -0.73 7.08 10.84
N LYS A 63 -1.04 7.35 12.12
CA LYS A 63 -1.45 6.28 13.04
C LYS A 63 -2.86 5.81 12.68
N MET A 64 -3.18 4.54 12.93
CA MET A 64 -4.49 3.97 12.62
C MET A 64 -5.68 4.74 13.24
N LYS A 65 -5.49 5.38 14.41
CA LYS A 65 -6.52 6.23 15.02
C LYS A 65 -6.78 7.49 14.19
N ASP A 66 -5.73 8.11 13.66
CA ASP A 66 -5.83 9.33 12.87
C ASP A 66 -6.47 9.04 11.50
N ILE A 67 -6.12 7.89 10.90
CA ILE A 67 -6.75 7.38 9.67
C ILE A 67 -8.24 7.11 9.91
N ALA A 68 -8.59 6.49 11.04
CA ALA A 68 -9.97 6.20 11.39
C ALA A 68 -10.79 7.50 11.48
N THR A 69 -10.26 8.53 12.12
CA THR A 69 -10.86 9.87 12.17
C THR A 69 -10.97 10.49 10.78
N ALA A 70 -9.89 10.48 9.99
CA ALA A 70 -9.85 11.10 8.67
C ALA A 70 -10.82 10.46 7.65
N LEU A 71 -11.04 9.15 7.74
CA LEU A 71 -11.92 8.41 6.84
C LEU A 71 -13.35 8.23 7.37
N HIS A 72 -13.64 8.75 8.58
CA HIS A 72 -14.88 8.53 9.32
C HIS A 72 -15.21 7.03 9.50
N LEU A 73 -14.20 6.26 9.90
CA LEU A 73 -14.28 4.81 10.13
C LEU A 73 -13.93 4.46 11.58
N SER A 74 -14.25 3.23 11.99
CA SER A 74 -13.73 2.71 13.26
C SER A 74 -12.26 2.28 13.11
N LYS A 75 -11.49 2.32 14.21
CA LYS A 75 -10.11 1.81 14.23
C LYS A 75 -10.03 0.35 13.75
N SER A 76 -10.98 -0.49 14.15
CA SER A 76 -11.00 -1.91 13.77
C SER A 76 -11.27 -2.10 12.26
N THR A 77 -12.08 -1.23 11.65
CA THR A 77 -12.29 -1.20 10.20
C THR A 77 -11.00 -0.84 9.46
N VAL A 78 -10.29 0.20 9.90
CA VAL A 78 -9.00 0.60 9.32
C VAL A 78 -7.98 -0.53 9.43
N THR A 79 -7.86 -1.16 10.60
CA THR A 79 -6.95 -2.30 10.80
C THR A 79 -7.27 -3.43 9.82
N ARG A 80 -8.55 -3.81 9.65
CA ARG A 80 -8.94 -4.87 8.70
C ARG A 80 -8.65 -4.49 7.26
N HIS A 81 -8.87 -3.23 6.87
CA HIS A 81 -8.54 -2.77 5.51
C HIS A 81 -7.04 -2.87 5.23
N ILE A 82 -6.20 -2.43 6.17
CA ILE A 82 -4.74 -2.54 6.04
C ILE A 82 -4.32 -4.01 5.98
N GLN A 83 -4.77 -4.85 6.91
CA GLN A 83 -4.43 -6.29 6.92
C GLN A 83 -4.85 -7.00 5.62
N SER A 84 -6.09 -6.77 5.17
CA SER A 84 -6.61 -7.38 3.95
C SER A 84 -5.83 -6.93 2.71
N ALA A 85 -5.47 -5.65 2.65
CA ALA A 85 -4.67 -5.10 1.57
C ALA A 85 -3.23 -5.68 1.58
N THR A 86 -2.58 -5.73 2.74
CA THR A 86 -1.24 -6.31 2.90
C THR A 86 -1.22 -7.78 2.51
N HIS A 87 -2.20 -8.58 2.95
CA HIS A 87 -2.29 -10.00 2.56
C HIS A 87 -2.45 -10.19 1.04
N LYS A 88 -3.25 -9.35 0.38
CA LYS A 88 -3.37 -9.39 -1.10
C LYS A 88 -2.03 -9.12 -1.76
N LEU A 89 -1.33 -8.07 -1.33
CA LEU A 89 -0.03 -7.68 -1.89
C LEU A 89 1.05 -8.75 -1.65
N GLN A 90 1.10 -9.33 -0.45
CA GLN A 90 2.01 -10.43 -0.13
C GLN A 90 1.74 -11.67 -0.99
N ARG A 91 0.47 -12.04 -1.16
CA ARG A 91 0.10 -13.16 -2.03
C ARG A 91 0.55 -12.92 -3.47
N ILE A 92 0.33 -11.70 -3.98
CA ILE A 92 0.80 -11.32 -5.32
C ILE A 92 2.32 -11.43 -5.41
N ALA A 93 3.06 -10.82 -4.47
CA ALA A 93 4.51 -10.89 -4.45
C ALA A 93 5.03 -12.34 -4.47
N SER A 94 4.41 -13.24 -3.71
CA SER A 94 4.82 -14.66 -3.63
C SER A 94 4.74 -15.40 -4.98
N TYR A 95 3.83 -15.01 -5.88
CA TYR A 95 3.75 -15.61 -7.22
C TYR A 95 4.92 -15.23 -8.12
N TYR A 96 5.57 -14.09 -7.87
CA TYR A 96 6.65 -13.58 -8.71
C TYR A 96 8.05 -13.84 -8.13
N GLN A 97 8.12 -14.39 -6.90
CA GLN A 97 9.33 -14.85 -6.21
C GLN A 97 9.66 -16.33 -6.47
N ARG A 98 8.77 -17.08 -7.13
CA ARG A 98 9.02 -18.44 -7.61
C ARG A 98 9.52 -18.41 -9.05
#